data_AF-A0A1H6BIQ7-F1
#
_entry.id   AF-A0A1H6BIQ7-F1
#
_cell.length_a   1.000
_cell.length_b   1.000
_cell.length_c   1.000
_cell.angle_alpha   90.00
_cell.angle_beta   90.00
_cell.angle_gamma   90.00
#
_symmetry.space_group_name_H-M   'P 1'
#
loop_
_entity.id
_entity.type
_entity.pdbx_description
1 polymer ?
#
loop_
_entity_poly.entity_id
_entity_poly.type
_entity_poly.pdbx_seq_one_letter_code
_entity_poly.pdbx_strand_id
1 'polypeptide(L)'
;MPRRLARGFVTGLKAVGVVLMGALVLLLGLIQASNWINWWHARALLKDVQALPAQPMWPDAQRLMTRWGAWGHYEGTCAAEHCQYTIQVADPILGHIIGMNEHLWNVVTSEAFLRVVHWLGYREAAMYFGMHVHHGRVIFDAVVASIIPTVWGADGVMASSTMRYTLAVSLADKEAEDWQDNEFMPNASEDLVDHPDYMVGRGICSGCVMDQVAFTPFASVDVRDRYRRFDLSCFALWLNTCRKPSDLLPALRAFDEATDREWARHDTVYRDSGQAMEEPSPPCRVNGLVVGRDSNYVLAVEPIRTEQKPDETVPELQTWTRVRVREVLKRPAEQRQAFIQPKSGDELEVAGEALPLGSGLLLPTGGEITMVSDGFELSSCKPLLDTPATREQVKQGIAQDVLDDGPRPNGNLQRR
;
A
#
# COMPACT_ATOMS: atom_id res chain seq x y z
N MET A 1 -65.24 -18.34 22.45
CA MET A 1 -63.85 -18.54 22.92
C MET A 1 -63.72 -18.12 24.38
N PRO A 2 -63.18 -18.96 25.27
CA PRO A 2 -63.17 -18.70 26.71
C PRO A 2 -62.13 -17.62 27.06
N ARG A 3 -62.57 -16.54 27.73
CA ARG A 3 -61.76 -15.38 28.16
C ARG A 3 -60.51 -15.74 28.99
N ARG A 4 -60.44 -16.95 29.55
CA ARG A 4 -59.26 -17.45 30.30
C ARG A 4 -58.10 -17.87 29.40
N LEU A 5 -58.37 -18.44 28.21
CA LEU A 5 -57.31 -18.79 27.25
C LEU A 5 -56.66 -17.53 26.65
N ALA A 6 -57.45 -16.49 26.39
CA ALA A 6 -56.95 -15.22 25.86
C ALA A 6 -55.99 -14.51 26.83
N ARG A 7 -56.22 -14.57 28.14
CA ARG A 7 -55.31 -13.95 29.12
C ARG A 7 -53.96 -14.65 29.20
N GLY A 8 -53.95 -15.99 29.25
CA GLY A 8 -52.69 -16.76 29.29
C GLY A 8 -51.81 -16.52 28.06
N PHE A 9 -52.42 -16.43 26.89
CA PHE A 9 -51.72 -16.12 25.64
C PHE A 9 -51.06 -14.74 25.65
N VAL A 10 -51.76 -13.72 26.14
CA VAL A 10 -51.23 -12.35 26.24
C VAL A 10 -50.07 -12.26 27.24
N THR A 11 -50.16 -12.94 28.40
CA THR A 11 -49.05 -12.93 29.37
C THR A 11 -47.82 -13.66 28.82
N GLY A 12 -48.02 -14.77 28.09
CA GLY A 12 -46.94 -15.50 27.42
C GLY A 12 -46.22 -14.64 26.37
N LEU A 13 -46.97 -13.96 25.49
CA LEU A 13 -46.40 -13.04 24.50
C LEU A 13 -45.58 -11.92 25.13
N LYS A 14 -46.04 -11.36 26.25
CA LYS A 14 -45.29 -10.32 26.98
C LYS A 14 -43.97 -10.84 27.54
N ALA A 15 -43.96 -12.04 28.12
CA ALA A 15 -42.74 -12.63 28.66
C ALA A 15 -41.71 -12.91 27.55
N VAL A 16 -42.16 -13.47 26.41
CA VAL A 16 -41.31 -13.69 25.23
C VAL A 16 -40.75 -12.37 24.71
N GLY A 17 -41.57 -11.33 24.60
CA GLY A 17 -41.12 -10.01 24.17
C GLY A 17 -40.05 -9.40 25.07
N VAL A 18 -40.17 -9.54 26.39
CA VAL A 18 -39.15 -9.06 27.35
C VAL A 18 -37.84 -9.83 27.19
N VAL A 19 -37.89 -11.16 27.04
CA VAL A 19 -36.68 -11.97 26.85
C VAL A 19 -35.96 -11.60 25.54
N LEU A 20 -36.71 -11.44 24.44
CA LEU A 20 -36.13 -11.05 23.15
C LEU A 20 -35.52 -9.64 23.19
N MET A 21 -36.19 -8.70 23.84
CA MET A 21 -35.66 -7.34 24.00
C MET A 21 -34.40 -7.33 24.87
N GLY A 22 -34.39 -8.10 25.96
CA GLY A 22 -33.21 -8.27 26.81
C GLY A 22 -32.03 -8.86 26.04
N ALA A 23 -32.27 -9.90 25.23
CA ALA A 23 -31.25 -10.51 24.39
C ALA A 23 -30.71 -9.53 23.33
N LEU A 24 -31.57 -8.73 22.70
CA LEU A 24 -31.17 -7.71 21.73
C LEU A 24 -30.31 -6.62 22.38
N VAL A 25 -30.69 -6.13 23.57
CA VAL A 25 -29.91 -5.12 24.31
C VAL A 25 -28.54 -5.68 24.71
N LEU A 26 -28.48 -6.93 25.15
CA LEU A 26 -27.21 -7.59 25.46
C LEU A 26 -26.33 -7.72 24.20
N LEU A 27 -26.89 -8.16 23.08
CA LEU A 27 -26.17 -8.28 21.81
C LEU A 27 -25.61 -6.93 21.36
N LEU A 28 -26.42 -5.87 21.40
CA LEU A 28 -25.98 -4.51 21.11
C LEU A 28 -24.86 -4.07 22.05
N GLY A 29 -24.99 -4.34 23.35
CA GLY A 29 -23.95 -4.05 24.33
C GLY A 29 -22.63 -4.77 24.03
N LEU A 30 -22.68 -6.04 23.63
CA LEU A 30 -21.50 -6.83 23.25
C LEU A 30 -20.84 -6.29 21.96
N ILE A 31 -21.64 -5.95 20.95
CA ILE A 31 -21.14 -5.34 19.71
C ILE A 31 -20.42 -4.02 20.00
N GLN A 32 -21.05 -3.13 20.79
CA GLN A 32 -20.46 -1.84 21.13
C GLN A 32 -19.20 -2.00 21.99
N ALA A 33 -19.19 -2.97 22.92
CA ALA A 33 -18.01 -3.28 23.71
C ALA A 33 -16.85 -3.78 22.82
N SER A 34 -17.13 -4.65 21.84
CA SER A 34 -16.11 -5.15 20.89
C SER A 34 -15.52 -4.00 20.06
N ASN A 35 -16.37 -3.19 19.42
CA ASN A 35 -15.94 -2.03 18.63
C ASN A 35 -15.09 -1.07 19.48
N TRP A 36 -15.50 -0.81 20.73
CA TRP A 36 -14.78 0.09 21.64
C TRP A 36 -13.43 -0.47 22.06
N ILE A 37 -13.34 -1.77 22.37
CA ILE A 37 -12.07 -2.44 22.69
C ILE A 37 -11.13 -2.39 21.48
N ASN A 38 -11.63 -2.70 20.29
CA ASN A 38 -10.85 -2.67 19.06
C ASN A 38 -10.34 -1.26 18.75
N TRP A 39 -11.20 -0.25 18.85
CA TRP A 39 -10.81 1.16 18.74
C TRP A 39 -9.71 1.53 19.75
N TRP A 40 -9.84 1.09 20.99
CA TRP A 40 -8.84 1.39 22.03
C TRP A 40 -7.48 0.77 21.70
N HIS A 41 -7.46 -0.51 21.27
CA HIS A 41 -6.23 -1.17 20.83
C HIS A 41 -5.63 -0.48 19.59
N ALA A 42 -6.44 -0.16 18.57
CA ALA A 42 -5.97 0.52 17.36
C ALA A 42 -5.37 1.89 17.69
N ARG A 43 -6.04 2.67 18.55
CA ARG A 43 -5.54 3.97 19.01
C ARG A 43 -4.24 3.84 19.81
N ALA A 44 -4.13 2.81 20.66
CA ALA A 44 -2.92 2.56 21.42
C ALA A 44 -1.75 2.16 20.50
N LEU A 45 -2.00 1.31 19.50
CA LEU A 45 -1.00 0.91 18.51
C LEU A 45 -0.55 2.12 17.70
N LEU A 46 -1.50 2.89 17.17
CA LEU A 46 -1.21 4.12 16.42
C LEU A 46 -0.34 5.09 17.23
N LYS A 47 -0.66 5.29 18.51
CA LYS A 47 0.12 6.16 19.38
C LYS A 47 1.56 5.67 19.55
N ASP A 48 1.75 4.35 19.65
CA ASP A 48 3.10 3.79 19.79
C ASP A 48 3.89 3.89 18.47
N VAL A 49 3.24 3.68 17.32
CA VAL A 49 3.84 3.87 15.99
C VAL A 49 4.21 5.33 15.76
N GLN A 50 3.33 6.27 16.12
CA GLN A 50 3.61 7.72 16.04
C GLN A 50 4.72 8.18 16.99
N ALA A 51 4.97 7.45 18.08
CA ALA A 51 6.05 7.75 19.02
C ALA A 51 7.41 7.22 18.56
N LEU A 52 7.47 6.42 17.50
CA LEU A 52 8.73 6.00 16.91
C LEU A 52 9.45 7.21 16.26
N PRO A 53 10.78 7.27 16.35
CA PRO A 53 11.54 8.27 15.62
C PRO A 53 11.37 8.07 14.10
N ALA A 54 11.69 9.09 13.31
CA ALA A 54 11.63 9.03 11.85
C ALA A 54 12.50 7.90 11.25
N GLN A 55 13.57 7.53 11.96
CA GLN A 55 14.45 6.41 11.62
C GLN A 55 14.55 5.48 12.83
N PRO A 56 13.59 4.55 13.00
CA PRO A 56 13.60 3.62 14.11
C PRO A 56 14.75 2.61 13.96
N MET A 57 15.31 2.23 15.10
CA MET A 57 16.36 1.21 15.18
C MET A 57 15.84 -0.05 15.86
N TRP A 58 16.62 -1.13 15.80
CA TRP A 58 16.28 -2.43 16.38
C TRP A 58 15.75 -2.37 17.83
N PRO A 59 16.34 -1.60 18.77
CA PRO A 59 15.77 -1.47 20.12
C PRO A 59 14.36 -0.88 20.15
N ASP A 60 13.98 -0.06 19.17
CA ASP A 60 12.64 0.51 19.06
C ASP A 60 11.65 -0.56 18.59
N ALA A 61 12.03 -1.34 17.59
CA ALA A 61 11.27 -2.52 17.15
C ALA A 61 11.08 -3.52 18.30
N GLN A 62 12.13 -3.86 19.06
CA GLN A 62 12.04 -4.77 20.20
C GLN A 62 11.06 -4.31 21.27
N ARG A 63 11.00 -2.99 21.55
CA ARG A 63 10.01 -2.43 22.48
C ARG A 63 8.59 -2.62 21.96
N LEU A 64 8.35 -2.39 20.67
CA LEU A 64 7.06 -2.64 20.05
C LEU A 64 6.68 -4.12 20.08
N MET A 65 7.59 -5.01 19.65
CA MET A 65 7.38 -6.47 19.66
C MET A 65 7.07 -6.99 21.06
N THR A 66 7.78 -6.49 22.07
CA THR A 66 7.54 -6.90 23.47
C THR A 66 6.16 -6.45 23.95
N ARG A 67 5.75 -5.22 23.62
CA ARG A 67 4.46 -4.67 24.05
C ARG A 67 3.28 -5.30 23.32
N TRP A 68 3.44 -5.57 22.03
CA TRP A 68 2.36 -6.03 21.14
C TRP A 68 2.46 -7.52 20.81
N GLY A 69 3.34 -8.28 21.48
CA GLY A 69 3.61 -9.68 21.15
C GLY A 69 2.40 -10.62 21.19
N ALA A 70 1.32 -10.27 21.87
CA ALA A 70 0.06 -11.04 21.83
C ALA A 70 -0.76 -10.83 20.54
N TRP A 71 -0.51 -9.73 19.82
CA TRP A 71 -1.17 -9.33 18.57
C TRP A 71 -0.21 -9.31 17.38
N GLY A 72 1.05 -9.67 17.60
CA GLY A 72 2.09 -9.60 16.58
C GLY A 72 2.77 -10.94 16.33
N HIS A 73 3.28 -11.08 15.13
CA HIS A 73 3.95 -12.28 14.65
C HIS A 73 5.17 -11.90 13.81
N TYR A 74 6.15 -12.79 13.74
CA TYR A 74 7.26 -12.69 12.79
C TYR A 74 7.37 -13.96 11.97
N GLU A 75 7.79 -13.80 10.73
CA GLU A 75 8.10 -14.92 9.85
C GLU A 75 9.60 -15.24 9.95
N GLY A 76 9.94 -16.52 10.03
CA GLY A 76 11.33 -16.99 10.08
C GLY A 76 12.07 -16.64 11.38
N THR A 77 13.34 -16.24 11.27
CA THR A 77 14.17 -15.80 12.41
C THR A 77 14.09 -14.29 12.56
N CYS A 78 13.73 -13.79 13.74
CA CYS A 78 13.72 -12.36 14.01
C CYS A 78 14.97 -11.93 14.79
N ALA A 79 15.90 -11.27 14.10
CA ALA A 79 17.14 -10.73 14.65
C ALA A 79 17.39 -9.28 14.19
N ALA A 80 18.45 -8.64 14.68
CA ALA A 80 18.80 -7.28 14.28
C ALA A 80 19.22 -7.22 12.80
N GLU A 81 19.77 -8.30 12.28
CA GLU A 81 20.23 -8.42 10.90
C GLU A 81 19.04 -8.49 9.93
N HIS A 82 18.05 -9.33 10.26
CA HIS A 82 16.84 -9.53 9.48
C HIS A 82 15.67 -9.90 10.41
N CYS A 83 14.57 -9.17 10.32
CA CYS A 83 13.31 -9.53 10.96
C CYS A 83 12.14 -8.90 10.22
N GLN A 84 11.16 -9.70 9.82
CA GLN A 84 9.87 -9.20 9.35
C GLN A 84 8.84 -9.41 10.46
N TYR A 85 8.25 -8.32 10.96
CA TYR A 85 7.34 -8.34 12.09
C TYR A 85 6.05 -7.61 11.74
N THR A 86 4.92 -8.24 12.03
CA THR A 86 3.59 -7.69 11.78
C THR A 86 2.81 -7.64 13.08
N ILE A 87 2.02 -6.59 13.26
CA ILE A 87 1.05 -6.43 14.34
C ILE A 87 -0.32 -6.26 13.69
N GLN A 88 -1.27 -7.08 14.09
CA GLN A 88 -2.65 -6.97 13.64
C GLN A 88 -3.59 -6.82 14.84
N VAL A 89 -4.22 -5.65 14.91
CA VAL A 89 -5.31 -5.38 15.84
C VAL A 89 -6.60 -5.43 15.05
N ALA A 90 -7.40 -6.46 15.28
CA ALA A 90 -8.68 -6.68 14.62
C ALA A 90 -9.76 -7.05 15.65
N ASP A 91 -11.01 -7.12 15.20
CA ASP A 91 -12.13 -7.51 16.06
C ASP A 91 -11.93 -8.96 16.59
N PRO A 92 -11.91 -9.16 17.93
CA PRO A 92 -11.71 -10.48 18.52
C PRO A 92 -12.85 -11.47 18.22
N ILE A 93 -14.06 -10.99 17.95
CA ILE A 93 -15.21 -11.81 17.59
C ILE A 93 -14.95 -12.53 16.28
N LEU A 94 -14.30 -11.89 15.30
CA LEU A 94 -14.02 -12.50 14.00
C LEU A 94 -13.10 -13.72 14.15
N GLY A 95 -12.04 -13.63 14.95
CA GLY A 95 -11.15 -14.76 15.22
C GLY A 95 -11.88 -15.95 15.82
N HIS A 96 -12.88 -15.69 16.69
CA HIS A 96 -13.74 -16.74 17.22
C HIS A 96 -14.73 -17.29 16.19
N ILE A 97 -15.24 -16.45 15.28
CA ILE A 97 -16.13 -16.86 14.19
C ILE A 97 -15.40 -17.78 13.20
N ILE A 98 -14.14 -17.47 12.84
CA ILE A 98 -13.32 -18.30 11.94
C ILE A 98 -13.11 -19.72 12.48
N GLY A 99 -13.08 -19.89 13.79
CA GLY A 99 -12.99 -21.20 14.44
C GLY A 99 -14.31 -21.98 14.57
N MET A 100 -15.45 -21.44 14.10
CA MET A 100 -16.75 -22.11 14.20
C MET A 100 -16.89 -23.25 13.18
N ASN A 101 -17.87 -24.14 13.42
CA ASN A 101 -18.21 -25.16 12.42
C ASN A 101 -18.72 -24.51 11.11
N GLU A 102 -18.58 -25.24 10.00
CA GLU A 102 -18.91 -24.75 8.65
C GLU A 102 -20.36 -24.24 8.54
N HIS A 103 -21.31 -24.88 9.23
CA HIS A 103 -22.71 -24.47 9.20
C HIS A 103 -22.93 -23.09 9.85
N LEU A 104 -22.36 -22.89 11.05
CA LEU A 104 -22.43 -21.61 11.74
C LEU A 104 -21.68 -20.54 10.96
N TRP A 105 -20.51 -20.87 10.40
CA TRP A 105 -19.76 -20.01 9.51
C TRP A 105 -20.65 -19.51 8.37
N ASN A 106 -21.31 -20.40 7.62
CA ASN A 106 -22.20 -20.02 6.52
C ASN A 106 -23.39 -19.14 6.96
N VAL A 107 -23.90 -19.33 8.18
CA VAL A 107 -24.98 -18.47 8.72
C VAL A 107 -24.46 -17.08 9.05
N VAL A 108 -23.33 -16.99 9.77
CA VAL A 108 -22.78 -15.70 10.20
C VAL A 108 -22.07 -14.95 9.08
N THR A 109 -21.65 -15.63 8.02
CA THR A 109 -21.15 -14.99 6.79
C THR A 109 -22.25 -14.71 5.77
N SER A 110 -23.49 -15.14 6.03
CA SER A 110 -24.60 -14.83 5.12
C SER A 110 -24.83 -13.33 5.02
N GLU A 111 -25.06 -12.86 3.80
CA GLU A 111 -25.36 -11.45 3.50
C GLU A 111 -26.49 -10.88 4.38
N ALA A 112 -27.54 -11.68 4.63
CA ALA A 112 -28.66 -11.27 5.46
C ALA A 112 -28.23 -11.01 6.92
N PHE A 113 -27.43 -11.91 7.50
CA PHE A 113 -26.94 -11.75 8.87
C PHE A 113 -26.01 -10.54 8.99
N LEU A 114 -25.05 -10.40 8.08
CA LEU A 114 -24.09 -9.31 8.09
C LEU A 114 -24.75 -7.95 7.90
N ARG A 115 -25.77 -7.84 7.04
CA ARG A 115 -26.59 -6.63 6.92
C ARG A 115 -27.28 -6.26 8.24
N VAL A 116 -27.84 -7.25 8.93
CA VAL A 116 -28.49 -7.02 10.24
C VAL A 116 -27.48 -6.57 11.27
N VAL A 117 -26.37 -7.28 11.42
CA VAL A 117 -25.33 -6.97 12.42
C VAL A 117 -24.66 -5.63 12.14
N HIS A 118 -24.44 -5.29 10.87
CA HIS A 118 -23.97 -3.96 10.49
C HIS A 118 -25.01 -2.86 10.77
N TRP A 119 -26.30 -3.10 10.50
CA TRP A 119 -27.36 -2.16 10.86
C TRP A 119 -27.42 -1.91 12.38
N LEU A 120 -27.17 -2.97 13.17
CA LEU A 120 -27.02 -2.91 14.63
C LEU A 120 -25.75 -2.19 15.10
N GLY A 121 -24.89 -1.74 14.17
CA GLY A 121 -23.71 -0.92 14.48
C GLY A 121 -22.40 -1.69 14.57
N TYR A 122 -22.36 -2.98 14.25
CA TYR A 122 -21.08 -3.71 14.19
C TYR A 122 -20.23 -3.22 13.02
N ARG A 123 -18.94 -3.04 13.26
CA ARG A 123 -17.97 -2.60 12.26
C ARG A 123 -16.73 -3.46 12.43
N GLU A 124 -16.45 -4.29 11.43
CA GLU A 124 -15.14 -4.91 11.38
C GLU A 124 -14.14 -3.81 10.99
N ALA A 125 -13.35 -3.39 11.96
CA ALA A 125 -12.25 -2.48 11.74
C ALA A 125 -10.96 -3.20 12.08
N ALA A 126 -9.91 -2.93 11.33
CA ALA A 126 -8.60 -3.47 11.60
C ALA A 126 -7.55 -2.37 11.50
N MET A 127 -6.52 -2.50 12.32
CA MET A 127 -5.29 -1.77 12.17
C MET A 127 -4.15 -2.77 12.05
N TYR A 128 -3.38 -2.62 10.98
CA TYR A 128 -2.22 -3.43 10.68
C TYR A 128 -0.98 -2.53 10.71
N PHE A 129 0.09 -3.06 11.28
CA PHE A 129 1.40 -2.43 11.26
C PHE A 129 2.45 -3.48 10.90
N GLY A 130 3.09 -3.33 9.75
CA GLY A 130 4.21 -4.13 9.30
C GLY A 130 5.51 -3.34 9.38
N MET A 131 6.56 -4.00 9.84
CA MET A 131 7.92 -3.48 9.77
C MET A 131 8.90 -4.60 9.40
N HIS A 132 9.92 -4.24 8.65
CA HIS A 132 11.10 -5.08 8.48
C HIS A 132 12.33 -4.41 9.07
N VAL A 133 13.25 -5.23 9.56
CA VAL A 133 14.52 -4.83 10.12
C VAL A 133 15.61 -5.33 9.21
N HIS A 134 16.48 -4.41 8.78
CA HIS A 134 17.65 -4.72 7.97
C HIS A 134 18.87 -4.05 8.59
N HIS A 135 19.86 -4.84 9.01
CA HIS A 135 21.10 -4.35 9.63
C HIS A 135 20.88 -3.36 10.80
N GLY A 136 19.89 -3.64 11.64
CA GLY A 136 19.54 -2.86 12.83
C GLY A 136 18.69 -1.63 12.57
N ARG A 137 18.39 -1.31 11.30
CA ARG A 137 17.46 -0.25 10.90
C ARG A 137 16.07 -0.83 10.68
N VAL A 138 15.05 -0.10 11.12
CA VAL A 138 13.64 -0.48 10.95
C VAL A 138 13.06 0.33 9.80
N ILE A 139 12.38 -0.33 8.89
CA ILE A 139 11.66 0.24 7.77
C ILE A 139 10.20 -0.20 7.88
N PHE A 140 9.27 0.71 7.65
CA PHE A 140 7.84 0.42 7.76
C PHE A 140 7.32 -0.14 6.45
N ASP A 141 6.87 -1.40 6.49
CA ASP A 141 6.23 -2.05 5.33
C ASP A 141 4.89 -1.38 5.04
N ALA A 142 4.04 -1.32 6.06
CA ALA A 142 2.72 -0.71 5.94
C ALA A 142 2.14 -0.35 7.31
N VAL A 143 1.56 0.84 7.44
CA VAL A 143 0.58 1.19 8.48
C VAL A 143 -0.77 1.22 7.78
N VAL A 144 -1.60 0.20 7.99
CA VAL A 144 -2.92 0.12 7.37
C VAL A 144 -4.01 0.31 8.42
N ALA A 145 -4.90 1.27 8.20
CA ALA A 145 -6.18 1.32 8.90
C ALA A 145 -7.28 0.94 7.91
N SER A 146 -8.11 -0.04 8.26
CA SER A 146 -9.20 -0.49 7.40
C SER A 146 -10.52 -0.66 8.13
N ILE A 147 -11.60 -0.45 7.40
CA ILE A 147 -12.96 -0.80 7.80
C ILE A 147 -13.50 -1.74 6.73
N ILE A 148 -13.72 -2.97 7.13
CA ILE A 148 -14.17 -4.07 6.30
C ILE A 148 -15.69 -4.12 6.45
N PRO A 149 -16.48 -3.79 5.41
CA PRO A 149 -17.88 -4.18 5.40
C PRO A 149 -17.90 -5.69 5.25
N THR A 150 -18.09 -6.41 6.36
CA THR A 150 -18.24 -7.87 6.37
C THR A 150 -19.29 -8.29 5.34
N VAL A 151 -18.84 -8.83 4.21
CA VAL A 151 -19.59 -9.75 3.34
C VAL A 151 -18.54 -10.66 2.69
N TRP A 152 -18.35 -11.82 3.29
CA TRP A 152 -17.55 -12.88 2.67
C TRP A 152 -18.49 -13.67 1.76
N GLY A 153 -18.16 -13.74 0.47
CA GLY A 153 -18.87 -14.61 -0.47
C GLY A 153 -18.71 -16.08 -0.07
N ALA A 154 -19.65 -16.92 -0.49
CA ALA A 154 -19.60 -18.38 -0.24
C ALA A 154 -18.39 -19.07 -0.92
N ASP A 155 -17.74 -18.37 -1.86
CA ASP A 155 -16.50 -18.74 -2.54
C ASP A 155 -15.23 -18.23 -1.84
N GLY A 156 -15.36 -17.58 -0.68
CA GLY A 156 -14.24 -16.95 0.03
C GLY A 156 -13.76 -15.65 -0.62
N VAL A 157 -14.43 -15.17 -1.66
CA VAL A 157 -14.13 -13.90 -2.33
C VAL A 157 -14.94 -12.78 -1.67
N MET A 158 -14.37 -11.59 -1.50
CA MET A 158 -15.09 -10.40 -1.01
C MET A 158 -16.18 -10.00 -2.01
N ALA A 159 -17.37 -10.58 -1.87
CA ALA A 159 -18.52 -10.26 -2.72
C ALA A 159 -19.26 -9.06 -2.12
N SER A 160 -19.10 -7.90 -2.76
CA SER A 160 -19.76 -6.63 -2.42
C SER A 160 -21.26 -6.84 -2.17
N SER A 161 -21.71 -6.66 -0.93
CA SER A 161 -23.11 -6.37 -0.65
C SER A 161 -23.26 -5.05 0.10
N THR A 162 -23.95 -4.10 -0.55
CA THR A 162 -24.50 -2.84 -0.02
C THR A 162 -23.55 -1.79 0.59
N MET A 163 -22.43 -2.16 1.22
CA MET A 163 -21.26 -1.28 1.36
C MET A 163 -20.25 -1.75 0.33
N ARG A 164 -20.07 -0.95 -0.71
CA ARG A 164 -19.48 -1.41 -1.97
C ARG A 164 -17.98 -1.68 -1.88
N TYR A 165 -17.32 -1.34 -0.79
CA TYR A 165 -15.87 -1.44 -0.69
C TYR A 165 -15.36 -1.45 0.76
N THR A 166 -14.31 -2.25 1.03
CA THR A 166 -13.43 -2.04 2.19
C THR A 166 -12.73 -0.69 2.04
N LEU A 167 -12.81 0.15 3.07
CA LEU A 167 -12.04 1.40 3.14
C LEU A 167 -10.70 1.07 3.75
N ALA A 168 -9.60 1.43 3.09
CA ALA A 168 -8.27 1.24 3.64
C ALA A 168 -7.38 2.44 3.36
N VAL A 169 -6.50 2.75 4.30
CA VAL A 169 -5.41 3.70 4.07
C VAL A 169 -4.10 3.05 4.47
N SER A 170 -3.13 3.00 3.56
CA SER A 170 -1.80 2.41 3.79
C SER A 170 -0.71 3.48 3.80
N LEU A 171 0.23 3.37 4.74
CA LEU A 171 1.47 4.14 4.76
C LEU A 171 2.67 3.23 4.65
N ALA A 172 3.50 3.37 3.63
CA ALA A 172 4.72 2.59 3.47
C ALA A 172 5.96 3.50 3.42
N ASP A 173 7.03 3.10 4.08
CA ASP A 173 8.37 3.60 3.75
C ASP A 173 8.92 2.65 2.67
N LYS A 174 9.06 3.15 1.45
CA LYS A 174 9.55 2.34 0.34
C LYS A 174 11.01 2.67 0.05
N GLU A 175 11.79 1.63 -0.18
CA GLU A 175 13.14 1.80 -0.70
C GLU A 175 13.08 2.20 -2.18
N ALA A 176 14.15 2.85 -2.64
CA ALA A 176 14.26 3.42 -3.98
C ALA A 176 14.02 2.40 -5.12
N GLU A 177 14.29 1.13 -4.84
CA GLU A 177 14.14 0.02 -5.79
C GLU A 177 12.69 -0.46 -5.92
N ASP A 178 11.87 -0.27 -4.88
CA ASP A 178 10.54 -0.85 -4.72
C ASP A 178 9.41 0.04 -5.31
N TRP A 179 9.81 1.15 -5.97
CA TRP A 179 8.90 2.17 -6.52
C TRP A 179 8.40 1.87 -7.93
N GLN A 180 9.16 1.13 -8.73
CA GLN A 180 8.90 0.95 -10.15
C GLN A 180 7.83 -0.12 -10.44
N ASP A 181 7.72 -1.10 -9.55
CA ASP A 181 6.83 -2.26 -9.68
C ASP A 181 5.73 -2.28 -8.64
N ASN A 182 5.38 -1.12 -8.07
CA ASN A 182 4.25 -1.08 -7.17
C ASN A 182 2.95 -1.20 -7.95
N GLU A 183 2.57 -2.43 -8.28
CA GLU A 183 1.32 -2.83 -8.91
C GLU A 183 0.12 -2.22 -8.18
N PHE A 184 0.27 -1.95 -6.88
CA PHE A 184 -0.79 -1.36 -6.09
C PHE A 184 -0.99 0.15 -6.36
N MET A 185 -0.03 0.89 -6.93
CA MET A 185 -0.20 2.31 -7.26
C MET A 185 0.27 2.63 -8.69
N PRO A 186 -0.50 2.26 -9.73
CA PRO A 186 -0.08 2.39 -11.13
C PRO A 186 0.18 3.84 -11.60
N ASN A 187 -0.25 4.86 -10.85
CA ASN A 187 -0.08 6.29 -11.20
C ASN A 187 0.76 7.07 -10.18
N ALA A 188 1.38 6.40 -9.20
CA ALA A 188 2.07 7.07 -8.10
C ALA A 188 3.29 7.89 -8.53
N SER A 189 3.86 7.55 -9.69
CA SER A 189 5.06 8.20 -10.22
C SER A 189 4.80 9.64 -10.67
N GLU A 190 3.56 10.00 -11.03
CA GLU A 190 3.20 11.37 -11.43
C GLU A 190 3.21 12.33 -10.24
N ASP A 191 2.75 11.85 -9.09
CA ASP A 191 2.74 12.62 -7.85
C ASP A 191 4.16 13.05 -7.43
N LEU A 192 5.18 12.27 -7.78
CA LEU A 192 6.58 12.61 -7.48
C LEU A 192 7.08 13.87 -8.21
N VAL A 193 6.36 14.36 -9.22
CA VAL A 193 6.66 15.65 -9.87
C VAL A 193 6.36 16.81 -8.93
N ASP A 194 5.20 16.78 -8.29
CA ASP A 194 4.70 17.82 -7.40
C ASP A 194 5.16 17.59 -5.95
N HIS A 195 5.43 16.33 -5.60
CA HIS A 195 5.76 15.85 -4.28
C HIS A 195 6.97 14.89 -4.34
N PRO A 196 8.21 15.39 -4.47
CA PRO A 196 9.39 14.53 -4.63
C PRO A 196 9.67 13.63 -3.42
N ASP A 197 8.98 13.83 -2.30
CA ASP A 197 9.22 13.17 -1.04
C ASP A 197 8.17 12.09 -0.72
N TYR A 198 7.03 12.08 -1.42
CA TYR A 198 5.96 11.13 -1.17
C TYR A 198 5.02 11.07 -2.36
N MET A 199 4.30 9.97 -2.48
CA MET A 199 3.24 9.78 -3.48
C MET A 199 1.92 9.48 -2.78
N VAL A 200 0.83 9.91 -3.40
CA VAL A 200 -0.52 9.52 -3.00
C VAL A 200 -1.19 8.84 -4.19
N GLY A 201 -1.63 7.61 -4.00
CA GLY A 201 -2.24 6.83 -5.06
C GLY A 201 -3.49 6.14 -4.58
N ARG A 202 -4.38 5.83 -5.53
CA ARG A 202 -5.45 4.87 -5.26
C ARG A 202 -4.89 3.46 -5.48
N GLY A 203 -4.88 2.69 -4.39
CA GLY A 203 -4.55 1.29 -4.32
C GLY A 203 -5.41 0.44 -5.26
N ILE A 204 -4.81 -0.50 -5.99
CA ILE A 204 -5.59 -1.58 -6.63
C ILE A 204 -5.97 -2.60 -5.55
N CYS A 205 -7.27 -2.79 -5.35
CA CYS A 205 -7.79 -3.86 -4.50
C CYS A 205 -9.18 -4.28 -4.99
N SER A 206 -9.40 -5.59 -5.09
CA SER A 206 -10.71 -6.11 -5.46
C SER A 206 -11.71 -5.89 -4.32
N GLY A 207 -12.84 -5.23 -4.62
CA GLY A 207 -13.88 -4.96 -3.63
C GLY A 207 -13.46 -3.96 -2.55
N CYS A 208 -12.51 -3.06 -2.82
CA CYS A 208 -12.07 -2.06 -1.87
C CYS A 208 -11.78 -0.69 -2.50
N VAL A 209 -11.79 0.36 -1.67
CA VAL A 209 -11.29 1.69 -1.98
C VAL A 209 -10.17 1.91 -0.98
N MET A 210 -8.96 1.71 -1.48
CA MET A 210 -7.74 1.93 -0.72
C MET A 210 -7.04 3.15 -1.29
N ASP A 211 -6.74 4.13 -0.44
CA ASP A 211 -5.79 5.16 -0.80
C ASP A 211 -4.48 4.85 -0.08
N GLN A 212 -3.37 5.01 -0.77
CA GLN A 212 -2.05 4.67 -0.27
C GLN A 212 -1.18 5.90 -0.31
N VAL A 213 -0.33 6.04 0.70
CA VAL A 213 0.72 7.04 0.74
C VAL A 213 2.03 6.29 0.94
N ALA A 214 2.99 6.55 0.07
CA ALA A 214 4.32 6.00 0.25
C ALA A 214 5.35 7.11 0.33
N PHE A 215 6.27 6.99 1.27
CA PHE A 215 7.29 7.99 1.56
C PHE A 215 8.64 7.56 1.01
N THR A 216 9.34 8.52 0.41
CA THR A 216 10.75 8.33 0.13
C THR A 216 11.57 8.40 1.42
N PRO A 217 12.79 7.85 1.44
CA PRO A 217 13.72 8.03 2.55
C PRO A 217 13.98 9.50 2.92
N PHE A 218 13.68 10.42 2.00
CA PHE A 218 13.91 11.86 2.12
C PHE A 218 12.71 12.63 2.67
N ALA A 219 11.54 11.99 2.78
CA ALA A 219 10.35 12.63 3.29
C ALA A 219 10.59 13.29 4.65
N SER A 220 10.38 14.61 4.70
CA SER A 220 10.54 15.38 5.93
C SER A 220 9.68 14.82 7.07
N VAL A 221 10.13 15.04 8.31
CA VAL A 221 9.39 14.63 9.51
C VAL A 221 7.98 15.22 9.51
N ASP A 222 7.82 16.48 9.10
CA ASP A 222 6.51 17.13 9.03
C ASP A 222 5.55 16.46 8.04
N VAL A 223 6.05 16.00 6.89
CA VAL A 223 5.25 15.25 5.90
C VAL A 223 4.84 13.90 6.46
N ARG A 224 5.79 13.13 7.01
CA ARG A 224 5.50 11.83 7.64
C ARG A 224 4.50 11.98 8.79
N ASP A 225 4.70 12.97 9.66
CA ASP A 225 3.81 13.24 10.79
C ASP A 225 2.42 13.69 10.36
N ARG A 226 2.31 14.42 9.26
CA ARG A 226 1.00 14.80 8.69
C ARG A 226 0.20 13.57 8.30
N TYR A 227 0.82 12.64 7.57
CA TYR A 227 0.15 11.45 7.05
C TYR A 227 0.04 10.31 8.06
N ARG A 228 0.80 10.33 9.17
CA ARG A 228 0.62 9.39 10.29
C ARG A 228 -0.58 9.71 11.19
N ARG A 229 -1.27 10.85 11.01
CA ARG A 229 -2.40 11.27 11.85
C ARG A 229 -3.73 10.68 11.38
N PHE A 230 -3.92 9.40 11.63
CA PHE A 230 -5.22 8.75 11.40
C PHE A 230 -6.28 9.27 12.39
N ASP A 231 -7.51 9.43 11.91
CA ASP A 231 -8.70 9.64 12.71
C ASP A 231 -9.48 8.31 12.82
N LEU A 232 -9.31 7.64 13.96
CA LEU A 232 -9.98 6.37 14.23
C LEU A 232 -11.35 6.55 14.90
N SER A 233 -11.91 7.76 14.96
CA SER A 233 -13.17 8.02 15.67
C SER A 233 -14.35 7.19 15.12
N CYS A 234 -14.32 6.86 13.83
CA CYS A 234 -15.34 6.04 13.20
C CYS A 234 -15.23 4.53 13.49
N PHE A 235 -14.19 4.06 14.20
CA PHE A 235 -14.09 2.65 14.64
C PHE A 235 -15.05 2.35 15.82
N ALA A 236 -15.32 3.34 16.67
CA ALA A 236 -16.10 3.15 17.91
C ALA A 236 -17.54 3.68 17.84
N LEU A 237 -17.85 4.58 16.90
CA LEU A 237 -19.10 5.35 16.93
C LEU A 237 -20.19 4.71 16.06
N TRP A 238 -21.26 4.24 16.71
CA TRP A 238 -22.45 3.69 16.01
C TRP A 238 -23.04 4.65 14.96
N LEU A 239 -23.02 5.95 15.22
CA LEU A 239 -23.64 6.96 14.35
C LEU A 239 -22.67 7.57 13.31
N ASN A 240 -21.35 7.42 13.49
CA ASN A 240 -20.36 8.05 12.63
C ASN A 240 -19.56 7.00 11.88
N THR A 241 -20.05 6.63 10.69
CA THR A 241 -19.37 5.69 9.81
C THR A 241 -18.39 6.45 8.92
N CYS A 242 -17.15 6.00 8.83
CA CYS A 242 -16.25 6.43 7.76
C CYS A 242 -16.87 6.04 6.42
N ARG A 243 -16.88 6.98 5.49
CA ARG A 243 -17.43 6.81 4.14
C ARG A 243 -16.35 6.93 3.08
N LYS A 244 -15.25 7.63 3.40
CA LYS A 244 -14.13 7.87 2.49
C LYS A 244 -12.79 7.60 3.18
N PRO A 245 -11.73 7.32 2.42
CA PRO A 245 -10.37 7.21 2.97
C PRO A 245 -9.94 8.46 3.75
N SER A 246 -10.31 9.66 3.31
CA SER A 246 -10.04 10.90 4.05
C SER A 246 -10.74 11.04 5.41
N ASP A 247 -11.76 10.22 5.71
CA ASP A 247 -12.33 10.13 7.06
C ASP A 247 -11.39 9.37 8.02
N LEU A 248 -10.60 8.42 7.50
CA LEU A 248 -9.57 7.69 8.24
C LEU A 248 -8.26 8.44 8.28
N LEU A 249 -7.89 9.10 7.18
CA LEU A 249 -6.67 9.90 7.08
C LEU A 249 -6.99 11.30 6.53
N PRO A 250 -7.24 12.29 7.41
CA PRO A 250 -7.65 13.64 6.98
C PRO A 250 -6.69 14.35 6.02
N ALA A 251 -5.41 13.96 6.00
CA ALA A 251 -4.42 14.48 5.06
C ALA A 251 -4.76 14.18 3.58
N LEU A 252 -5.58 13.15 3.32
CA LEU A 252 -6.02 12.76 1.98
C LEU A 252 -7.18 13.59 1.44
N ARG A 253 -7.79 14.49 2.23
CA ARG A 253 -9.01 15.21 1.80
C ARG A 253 -8.87 15.92 0.44
N ALA A 254 -7.74 16.57 0.19
CA ALA A 254 -7.50 17.24 -1.09
C ALA A 254 -7.36 16.25 -2.26
N PHE A 255 -6.75 15.10 -2.01
CA PHE A 255 -6.64 14.00 -2.97
C PHE A 255 -8.02 13.42 -3.27
N ASP A 256 -8.78 12.99 -2.25
CA ASP A 256 -10.14 12.46 -2.40
C ASP A 256 -11.04 13.41 -3.21
N GLU A 257 -10.99 14.71 -2.94
CA GLU A 257 -11.77 15.71 -3.68
C GLU A 257 -11.36 15.81 -5.16
N ALA A 258 -10.08 15.65 -5.46
CA ALA A 258 -9.57 15.66 -6.84
C ALA A 258 -9.97 14.38 -7.57
N THR A 259 -9.75 13.21 -6.96
CA THR A 259 -10.06 11.91 -7.55
C THR A 259 -11.57 11.76 -7.71
N ASP A 260 -12.40 12.14 -6.72
CA ASP A 260 -13.86 12.07 -6.85
C ASP A 260 -14.39 12.89 -8.05
N ARG A 261 -13.78 14.05 -8.33
CA ARG A 261 -14.13 14.85 -9.53
C ARG A 261 -13.73 14.17 -10.82
N GLU A 262 -12.67 13.38 -10.82
CA GLU A 262 -12.25 12.56 -11.94
C GLU A 262 -13.17 11.35 -12.12
N TRP A 263 -13.36 10.54 -11.09
CA TRP A 263 -14.27 9.40 -11.11
C TRP A 263 -15.70 9.79 -11.49
N ALA A 264 -16.22 10.93 -11.01
CA ALA A 264 -17.55 11.40 -11.42
C ALA A 264 -17.65 11.72 -12.92
N ARG A 265 -16.53 12.06 -13.59
CA ARG A 265 -16.47 12.23 -15.05
C ARG A 265 -16.41 10.89 -15.79
N HIS A 266 -15.81 9.87 -15.19
CA HIS A 266 -15.63 8.55 -15.80
C HIS A 266 -16.78 7.56 -15.52
N ASP A 267 -17.47 7.66 -14.37
CA ASP A 267 -18.58 6.76 -13.99
C ASP A 267 -19.76 6.85 -14.98
N THR A 268 -19.99 8.02 -15.58
CA THR A 268 -20.96 8.19 -16.67
C THR A 268 -20.61 7.37 -17.92
N VAL A 269 -19.33 7.10 -18.17
CA VAL A 269 -18.84 6.32 -19.32
C VAL A 269 -18.84 4.82 -19.00
N TYR A 270 -18.49 4.45 -17.76
CA TYR A 270 -18.46 3.06 -17.31
C TYR A 270 -19.84 2.41 -17.28
N ARG A 271 -20.84 3.11 -16.73
CA ARG A 271 -22.21 2.60 -16.61
C ARG A 271 -22.85 2.26 -17.95
N ASP A 272 -22.41 2.92 -19.02
CA ASP A 272 -22.96 2.78 -20.36
C ASP A 272 -22.18 1.78 -21.24
N SER A 273 -20.91 1.46 -20.91
CA SER A 273 -20.03 0.64 -21.76
C SER A 273 -19.82 -0.80 -21.26
N GLY A 274 -19.93 -1.06 -19.97
CA GLY A 274 -19.77 -2.41 -19.39
C GLY A 274 -18.38 -3.04 -19.58
N GLN A 275 -17.39 -2.29 -20.08
CA GLN A 275 -16.01 -2.73 -20.21
C GLN A 275 -15.21 -2.24 -18.99
N ALA A 276 -14.34 -3.10 -18.45
CA ALA A 276 -13.32 -2.67 -17.52
C ALA A 276 -12.45 -1.64 -18.24
N MET A 277 -12.38 -0.43 -17.68
CA MET A 277 -11.58 0.64 -18.27
C MET A 277 -10.12 0.24 -18.10
N GLU A 278 -9.44 -0.12 -19.19
CA GLU A 278 -8.00 0.16 -19.29
C GLU A 278 -7.90 1.68 -19.36
N GLU A 279 -7.80 2.29 -18.18
CA GLU A 279 -7.51 3.70 -18.08
C GLU A 279 -6.17 3.91 -18.80
N PRO A 280 -6.11 4.76 -19.85
CA PRO A 280 -4.84 5.01 -20.52
C PRO A 280 -3.92 5.61 -19.46
N SER A 281 -2.97 4.81 -18.98
CA SER A 281 -2.03 5.23 -17.96
C SER A 281 -1.41 6.54 -18.44
N PRO A 282 -1.63 7.65 -17.73
CA PRO A 282 -1.11 8.92 -18.17
C PRO A 282 0.41 8.79 -18.31
N PRO A 283 1.02 9.46 -19.31
CA PRO A 283 2.41 9.24 -19.64
C PRO A 283 3.26 9.59 -18.42
N CYS A 284 3.84 8.58 -17.77
CA CYS A 284 4.62 8.75 -16.54
C CYS A 284 5.58 9.93 -16.68
N ARG A 285 5.29 11.02 -15.96
CA ARG A 285 6.17 12.17 -15.86
C ARG A 285 6.90 12.01 -14.55
N VAL A 286 8.14 11.56 -14.57
CA VAL A 286 8.99 11.56 -13.38
C VAL A 286 9.99 12.70 -13.50
N ASN A 287 10.12 13.52 -12.46
CA ASN A 287 11.11 14.59 -12.44
C ASN A 287 12.53 13.99 -12.53
N GLY A 288 13.42 14.58 -13.33
CA GLY A 288 14.81 14.14 -13.43
C GLY A 288 15.50 14.07 -12.07
N LEU A 289 15.13 14.96 -11.13
CA LEU A 289 15.63 14.95 -9.75
C LEU A 289 15.34 13.61 -9.04
N VAL A 290 14.10 13.13 -9.14
CA VAL A 290 13.67 11.86 -8.52
C VAL A 290 14.35 10.68 -9.19
N VAL A 291 14.44 10.69 -10.53
CA VAL A 291 15.20 9.67 -11.28
C VAL A 291 16.65 9.59 -10.82
N GLY A 292 17.33 10.75 -10.72
CA GLY A 292 18.72 10.79 -10.27
C GLY A 292 18.91 10.33 -8.83
N ARG A 293 17.96 10.66 -7.95
CA ARG A 293 18.03 10.33 -6.53
C ARG A 293 17.69 8.86 -6.25
N ASP A 294 16.64 8.34 -6.87
CA ASP A 294 16.02 7.08 -6.46
C ASP A 294 16.35 5.90 -7.39
N SER A 295 16.85 6.12 -8.62
CA SER A 295 17.26 4.99 -9.47
C SER A 295 18.61 4.45 -9.04
N ASN A 296 18.84 3.14 -9.11
CA ASN A 296 20.16 2.55 -8.86
C ASN A 296 21.14 2.89 -10.00
N TYR A 297 20.62 2.94 -11.23
CA TYR A 297 21.35 3.40 -12.41
C TYR A 297 20.57 4.45 -13.17
N VAL A 298 21.32 5.34 -13.82
CA VAL A 298 20.76 6.24 -14.82
C VAL A 298 21.68 6.21 -16.04
N LEU A 299 21.17 5.68 -17.15
CA LEU A 299 21.93 5.52 -18.39
C LEU A 299 21.48 6.57 -19.41
N ALA A 300 22.42 7.31 -20.00
CA ALA A 300 22.14 8.09 -21.20
C ALA A 300 22.34 7.20 -22.43
N VAL A 301 21.27 6.96 -23.17
CA VAL A 301 21.23 6.02 -24.29
C VAL A 301 20.72 6.67 -25.57
N GLU A 302 20.98 6.02 -26.69
CA GLU A 302 20.44 6.37 -28.01
C GLU A 302 19.77 5.15 -28.64
N PRO A 303 18.46 5.19 -28.92
CA PRO A 303 17.78 4.12 -29.63
C PRO A 303 18.30 3.98 -31.06
N ILE A 304 18.73 2.77 -31.41
CA ILE A 304 19.31 2.43 -32.72
C ILE A 304 18.26 1.76 -33.61
N ARG A 305 17.55 0.76 -33.06
CA ARG A 305 16.61 -0.07 -33.81
C ARG A 305 15.52 -0.60 -32.90
N THR A 306 14.30 -0.69 -33.41
CA THR A 306 13.18 -1.36 -32.73
C THR A 306 12.75 -2.57 -33.56
N GLU A 307 12.53 -3.69 -32.89
CA GLU A 307 12.10 -4.96 -33.46
C GLU A 307 10.93 -5.50 -32.63
N GLN A 308 9.98 -6.19 -33.26
CA GLN A 308 8.96 -6.96 -32.54
C GLN A 308 9.39 -8.43 -32.52
N LYS A 309 9.48 -9.01 -31.33
CA LYS A 309 9.81 -10.42 -31.12
C LYS A 309 8.64 -11.08 -30.40
N PRO A 310 8.27 -12.33 -30.75
CA PRO A 310 7.32 -13.08 -29.93
C PRO A 310 7.93 -13.31 -28.55
N ASP A 311 7.14 -13.07 -27.51
CA ASP A 311 7.50 -13.44 -26.15
C ASP A 311 7.44 -14.97 -26.03
N GLU A 312 8.44 -15.58 -25.37
CA GLU A 312 8.46 -17.03 -25.16
C GLU A 312 7.34 -17.50 -24.24
N THR A 313 6.84 -16.60 -23.37
CA THR A 313 5.86 -16.88 -22.33
C THR A 313 4.44 -16.46 -22.71
N VAL A 314 4.28 -15.44 -23.56
CA VAL A 314 2.98 -14.90 -23.98
C VAL A 314 2.90 -14.89 -25.51
N PRO A 315 1.80 -15.33 -26.15
CA PRO A 315 1.67 -15.33 -27.61
C PRO A 315 1.65 -13.93 -28.26
N GLU A 316 1.84 -12.86 -27.48
CA GLU A 316 1.85 -11.48 -27.93
C GLU A 316 3.24 -11.05 -28.40
N LEU A 317 3.28 -10.16 -29.39
CA LEU A 317 4.53 -9.59 -29.87
C LEU A 317 4.99 -8.51 -28.89
N GLN A 318 6.10 -8.76 -28.19
CA GLN A 318 6.78 -7.72 -27.42
C GLN A 318 7.65 -6.86 -28.33
N THR A 319 7.65 -5.57 -28.06
CA THR A 319 8.52 -4.62 -28.75
C THR A 319 9.84 -4.50 -28.00
N TRP A 320 10.94 -4.71 -28.72
CA TRP A 320 12.31 -4.63 -28.22
C TRP A 320 13.02 -3.50 -28.94
N THR A 321 13.59 -2.55 -28.18
CA THR A 321 14.41 -1.48 -28.72
C THR A 321 15.86 -1.71 -28.36
N ARG A 322 16.71 -1.85 -29.37
CA ARG A 322 18.15 -1.83 -29.19
C ARG A 322 18.64 -0.40 -29.03
N VAL A 323 19.36 -0.14 -27.94
CA VAL A 323 19.89 1.17 -27.57
C VAL A 323 21.41 1.12 -27.47
N ARG A 324 22.10 2.21 -27.81
CA ARG A 324 23.53 2.39 -27.56
C ARG A 324 23.73 3.18 -26.28
N VAL A 325 24.53 2.67 -25.35
CA VAL A 325 24.89 3.46 -24.16
C VAL A 325 25.91 4.53 -24.54
N ARG A 326 25.55 5.80 -24.33
CA ARG A 326 26.43 6.95 -24.53
C ARG A 326 27.20 7.30 -23.26
N GLU A 327 26.52 7.28 -22.12
CA GLU A 327 27.09 7.66 -20.83
C GLU A 327 26.34 6.95 -19.69
N VAL A 328 27.04 6.68 -18.60
CA VAL A 328 26.42 6.20 -17.35
C VAL A 328 26.48 7.33 -16.34
N LEU A 329 25.32 7.92 -16.02
CA LEU A 329 25.22 9.08 -15.13
C LEU A 329 25.25 8.66 -13.65
N LYS A 330 24.68 7.49 -13.30
CA LYS A 330 24.66 6.96 -11.93
C LYS A 330 24.93 5.45 -11.91
N ARG A 331 25.60 4.98 -10.86
CA ARG A 331 25.83 3.55 -10.54
C ARG A 331 25.77 3.33 -9.02
N PRO A 332 25.42 2.13 -8.55
CA PRO A 332 25.54 1.75 -7.14
C PRO A 332 26.98 1.87 -6.63
N ALA A 333 27.15 2.27 -5.37
CA ALA A 333 28.45 2.44 -4.72
C ALA A 333 29.31 1.16 -4.78
N GLU A 334 28.68 0.01 -4.53
CA GLU A 334 29.33 -1.30 -4.41
C GLU A 334 29.91 -1.80 -5.74
N GLN A 335 29.31 -1.41 -6.86
CA GLN A 335 29.73 -1.80 -8.22
C GLN A 335 30.72 -0.81 -8.85
N ARG A 336 31.22 0.17 -8.11
CA ARG A 336 32.27 1.08 -8.63
C ARG A 336 33.58 0.35 -8.96
N GLN A 337 33.81 -0.83 -8.37
CA GLN A 337 35.07 -1.59 -8.52
C GLN A 337 34.90 -2.96 -9.20
N ALA A 338 33.69 -3.53 -9.27
CA ALA A 338 33.44 -4.87 -9.80
C ALA A 338 32.48 -4.82 -11.00
N PHE A 339 32.99 -5.28 -12.15
CA PHE A 339 32.30 -5.63 -13.39
C PHE A 339 31.82 -4.52 -14.36
N ILE A 340 32.30 -4.75 -15.60
CA ILE A 340 31.89 -4.30 -16.94
C ILE A 340 31.34 -2.87 -17.02
N GLN A 341 32.24 -1.91 -17.27
CA GLN A 341 31.82 -0.76 -18.07
C GLN A 341 31.31 -1.33 -19.39
N PRO A 342 30.02 -1.16 -19.77
CA PRO A 342 29.71 -1.22 -21.17
C PRO A 342 30.68 -0.25 -21.84
N LYS A 343 31.52 -0.76 -22.74
CA LYS A 343 32.39 0.11 -23.54
C LYS A 343 31.44 1.08 -24.22
N SER A 344 31.71 2.38 -24.14
CA SER A 344 30.97 3.39 -24.91
C SER A 344 30.83 2.89 -26.35
N GLY A 345 29.60 2.58 -26.79
CA GLY A 345 29.33 1.88 -28.04
C GLY A 345 28.65 0.51 -27.91
N ASP A 346 28.55 -0.06 -26.72
CA ASP A 346 27.85 -1.31 -26.48
C ASP A 346 26.34 -1.14 -26.67
N GLU A 347 25.74 -2.12 -27.33
CA GLU A 347 24.30 -2.18 -27.62
C GLU A 347 23.59 -2.99 -26.53
N LEU A 348 22.51 -2.44 -25.98
CA LEU A 348 21.61 -3.11 -25.04
C LEU A 348 20.24 -3.27 -25.69
N GLU A 349 19.53 -4.36 -25.41
CA GLU A 349 18.13 -4.51 -25.81
C GLU A 349 17.22 -4.12 -24.66
N VAL A 350 16.13 -3.42 -24.97
CA VAL A 350 15.20 -2.85 -24.00
C VAL A 350 13.77 -3.24 -24.41
N ALA A 351 13.08 -4.05 -23.62
CA ALA A 351 11.68 -4.41 -23.85
C ALA A 351 10.74 -3.27 -23.44
N GLY A 352 9.65 -3.07 -24.18
CA GLY A 352 8.61 -2.09 -23.90
C GLY A 352 8.15 -1.31 -25.14
N GLU A 353 7.56 -0.13 -24.93
CA GLU A 353 7.14 0.73 -26.05
C GLU A 353 8.32 1.11 -26.97
N ALA A 354 8.03 1.30 -28.26
CA ALA A 354 9.02 1.74 -29.24
C ALA A 354 9.60 3.12 -28.86
N LEU A 355 10.91 3.19 -28.61
CA LEU A 355 11.57 4.45 -28.26
C LEU A 355 11.82 5.30 -29.51
N PRO A 356 11.75 6.64 -29.41
CA PRO A 356 12.02 7.52 -30.53
C PRO A 356 13.49 7.43 -30.99
N LEU A 357 13.70 6.90 -32.20
CA LEU A 357 15.03 6.73 -32.79
C LEU A 357 15.79 8.06 -32.89
N GLY A 358 17.11 8.00 -32.64
CA GLY A 358 18.01 9.15 -32.76
C GLY A 358 17.89 10.22 -31.67
N SER A 359 16.98 10.06 -30.70
CA SER A 359 16.88 10.93 -29.54
C SER A 359 17.78 10.42 -28.40
N GLY A 360 18.45 11.33 -27.69
CA GLY A 360 19.09 10.96 -26.42
C GLY A 360 18.02 10.74 -25.35
N LEU A 361 18.08 9.62 -24.65
CA LEU A 361 17.16 9.26 -23.59
C LEU A 361 17.91 8.94 -22.31
N LEU A 362 17.30 9.22 -21.15
CA LEU A 362 17.76 8.78 -19.86
C LEU A 362 16.89 7.60 -19.41
N LEU A 363 17.51 6.44 -19.23
CA LEU A 363 16.88 5.24 -18.71
C LEU A 363 17.17 5.14 -17.19
N PRO A 364 16.18 5.40 -16.33
CA PRO A 364 16.25 4.99 -14.93
C PRO A 364 16.12 3.47 -14.84
N THR A 365 16.92 2.82 -13.98
CA THR A 365 16.70 1.40 -13.64
C THR A 365 16.74 1.21 -12.13
N GLY A 366 15.70 0.57 -11.59
CA GLY A 366 15.60 0.18 -10.17
C GLY A 366 16.39 -1.09 -9.85
N GLY A 367 16.23 -2.15 -10.64
CA GLY A 367 16.84 -3.45 -10.36
C GLY A 367 18.34 -3.56 -10.66
N GLU A 368 18.95 -4.61 -10.13
CA GLU A 368 20.31 -5.04 -10.50
C GLU A 368 20.38 -5.24 -12.02
N ILE A 369 21.29 -4.53 -12.68
CA ILE A 369 21.59 -4.75 -14.10
C ILE A 369 22.33 -6.09 -14.19
N THR A 370 21.57 -7.18 -14.15
CA THR A 370 22.10 -8.46 -14.56
C THR A 370 22.26 -8.36 -16.08
N MET A 371 23.51 -8.27 -16.54
CA MET A 371 23.82 -8.45 -17.96
C MET A 371 23.62 -9.92 -18.33
N VAL A 372 22.38 -10.38 -18.23
CA VAL A 372 21.94 -11.60 -18.87
C VAL A 372 21.80 -11.25 -20.35
N SER A 373 22.04 -12.23 -21.21
CA SER A 373 21.98 -12.16 -22.67
C SER A 373 20.65 -11.65 -23.26
N ASP A 374 19.68 -11.27 -22.41
CA ASP A 374 18.25 -11.25 -22.73
C ASP A 374 17.65 -9.83 -22.64
N GLY A 375 18.45 -8.79 -22.39
CA GLY A 375 18.02 -7.38 -22.40
C GLY A 375 17.43 -6.89 -21.07
N PHE A 376 16.93 -5.65 -21.06
CA PHE A 376 16.32 -4.97 -19.91
C PHE A 376 14.83 -4.77 -20.17
N GLU A 377 14.00 -4.97 -19.15
CA GLU A 377 12.62 -4.51 -19.20
C GLU A 377 12.55 -3.07 -18.70
N LEU A 378 11.92 -2.18 -19.47
CA LEU A 378 11.61 -0.85 -18.95
C LEU A 378 10.58 -1.03 -17.84
N SER A 379 10.86 -0.43 -16.69
CA SER A 379 9.81 -0.13 -15.72
C SER A 379 8.64 0.57 -16.43
N SER A 380 7.44 0.45 -15.86
CA SER A 380 6.21 1.13 -16.29
C SER A 380 6.37 2.62 -16.67
N CYS A 381 7.40 3.30 -16.17
CA CYS A 381 7.72 4.68 -16.51
C CYS A 381 8.49 4.83 -17.84
N LYS A 382 8.02 5.75 -18.70
CA LYS A 382 8.70 6.09 -19.97
C LYS A 382 10.08 6.71 -19.73
N PRO A 383 11.07 6.44 -20.59
CA PRO A 383 12.36 7.13 -20.55
C PRO A 383 12.24 8.65 -20.63
N LEU A 384 13.13 9.36 -19.92
CA LEU A 384 13.18 10.82 -19.99
C LEU A 384 13.98 11.27 -21.21
N LEU A 385 13.62 12.41 -21.81
CA LEU A 385 14.47 13.03 -22.84
C LEU A 385 15.77 13.55 -22.21
N ASP A 386 16.92 13.18 -22.79
CA ASP A 386 18.25 13.65 -22.38
C ASP A 386 18.49 15.08 -22.87
N THR A 387 17.80 16.03 -22.24
CA THR A 387 18.03 17.46 -22.41
C THR A 387 19.02 17.97 -21.35
N PRO A 388 19.73 19.09 -21.59
CA PRO A 388 20.60 19.68 -20.57
C PRO A 388 19.88 19.96 -19.24
N ALA A 389 18.61 20.37 -19.29
CA ALA A 389 17.79 20.63 -18.11
C ALA A 389 17.46 19.35 -17.34
N THR A 390 16.99 18.30 -18.04
CA THR A 390 16.72 16.99 -17.42
C THR A 390 17.98 16.40 -16.81
N ARG A 391 19.11 16.49 -17.51
CA ARG A 391 20.39 15.98 -17.05
C ARG A 391 20.91 16.71 -15.82
N GLU A 392 20.71 18.03 -15.75
CA GLU A 392 21.05 18.82 -14.56
C GLU A 392 20.19 18.41 -13.36
N GLN A 393 18.88 18.22 -13.55
CA GLN A 393 18.00 17.70 -12.50
C GLN A 393 18.45 16.31 -12.02
N VAL A 394 18.77 15.40 -12.95
CA VAL A 394 19.31 14.07 -12.62
C VAL A 394 20.60 14.18 -11.80
N LYS A 395 21.53 15.06 -12.18
CA LYS A 395 22.77 15.28 -11.42
C LYS A 395 22.50 15.83 -10.02
N GLN A 396 21.55 16.74 -9.88
CA GLN A 396 21.12 17.23 -8.57
C GLN A 396 20.53 16.11 -7.72
N GLY A 397 19.74 15.22 -8.33
CA GLY A 397 19.18 14.04 -7.67
C GLY A 397 20.26 13.07 -7.20
N ILE A 398 21.22 12.77 -8.07
CA ILE A 398 22.39 11.93 -7.74
C ILE A 398 23.16 12.53 -6.56
N ALA A 399 23.35 13.85 -6.52
CA ALA A 399 24.03 14.53 -5.42
C ALA A 399 23.25 14.50 -4.08
N GLN A 400 21.95 14.21 -4.12
CA GLN A 400 21.08 14.05 -2.95
C GLN A 400 20.92 12.61 -2.51
N ASP A 401 21.42 11.63 -3.28
CA ASP A 401 21.26 10.23 -2.95
C ASP A 401 22.04 9.87 -1.67
N VAL A 402 21.30 9.50 -0.62
CA VAL A 402 21.83 9.14 0.70
C VAL A 402 22.16 7.64 0.78
N LEU A 403 21.73 6.83 -0.20
CA LEU A 403 22.08 5.41 -0.28
C LEU A 403 23.50 5.19 -0.80
N ASP A 404 24.12 6.21 -1.40
CA ASP A 404 25.52 6.20 -1.85
C ASP A 404 26.53 6.48 -0.70
N ASP A 405 26.08 6.48 0.55
CA ASP A 405 26.95 6.37 1.73
C ASP A 405 27.72 5.04 1.63
N GLY A 406 28.86 5.05 0.94
CA GLY A 406 29.78 3.92 0.85
C GLY A 406 30.11 3.34 2.23
N PRO A 407 30.71 2.13 2.32
CA PRO A 407 30.84 1.36 3.55
C PRO A 407 31.26 2.26 4.71
N ARG A 408 30.31 2.54 5.62
CA ARG A 408 30.55 3.45 6.73
C ARG A 408 31.79 2.91 7.45
N PRO A 409 32.83 3.73 7.66
CA PRO A 409 34.05 3.26 8.31
C PRO A 409 33.63 2.63 9.63
N ASN A 410 33.92 1.34 9.80
CA ASN A 410 33.57 0.56 10.98
C ASN A 410 33.82 1.42 12.22
N GLY A 411 32.73 1.95 12.78
CA GLY A 411 32.76 2.83 13.92
C GLY A 411 33.07 2.00 15.16
N ASN A 412 34.31 1.55 15.27
CA ASN A 412 34.93 1.20 16.54
C ASN A 412 35.05 2.50 17.34
N LEU A 413 33.91 2.96 17.85
CA LEU A 413 33.82 3.79 19.03
C LEU A 413 34.37 2.96 20.18
N GLN A 414 35.70 3.02 20.34
CA GLN A 414 36.34 2.71 21.60
C GLN A 414 35.66 3.58 22.67
N ARG A 415 34.79 2.94 23.46
CA ARG A 415 34.36 3.49 24.75
C ARG A 415 35.62 3.78 25.56
N ARG A 416 35.88 5.05 25.83
CA ARG A 416 36.68 5.50 26.97
C ARG A 416 35.73 5.98 28.05
#